data_AF-A0A0F9BY85-F1
#
_entry.id   AF-A0A0F9BY85-F1
#
_cell.length_a   1.000
_cell.length_b   1.000
_cell.length_c   1.000
_cell.angle_alpha   90.00
_cell.angle_beta   90.00
_cell.angle_gamma   90.00
#
_symmetry.space_group_name_H-M   'P 1'
#
loop_
_entity.id
_entity.type
_entity.pdbx_description
1 polymer ?
#
loop_
_entity_poly.entity_id
_entity_poly.type
_entity_poly.pdbx_seq_one_letter_code
_entity_poly.pdbx_strand_id
1 'polypeptide(L)'
;MPNTLNQLSTEETQELFIVLFSASRGNITRTCEQTGISRATYYNWCKADESFTARLLHMAEERLDFAEDKLLTAIDMMDVSAIRYLLDAQGRSRGYGQASKLEISGPGGEPIAGTVDVKHYPPEPQTMLEWEEQVAASRAIREAESLRLREAEGQAEKKSEQSTDKADQGSSESVN
;
A
#
# COMPACT_ATOMS: atom_id res chain seq x y z
N MET A 1 -34.24 -29.27 0.39
CA MET A 1 -32.96 -30.01 0.40
C MET A 1 -32.42 -30.00 1.82
N PRO A 2 -32.14 -31.14 2.45
CA PRO A 2 -31.62 -31.15 3.81
C PRO A 2 -30.25 -30.45 3.87
N ASN A 3 -30.05 -29.67 4.94
CA ASN A 3 -28.92 -28.77 5.15
C ASN A 3 -27.67 -29.54 5.57
N THR A 4 -26.95 -30.11 4.60
CA THR A 4 -25.72 -30.90 4.81
C THR A 4 -24.51 -30.05 5.24
N LEU A 5 -24.63 -28.72 5.26
CA LEU A 5 -23.52 -27.82 5.59
C LEU A 5 -23.25 -27.70 7.10
N ASN A 6 -24.08 -28.28 7.96
CA ASN A 6 -23.95 -28.16 9.43
C ASN A 6 -23.00 -29.20 10.07
N GLN A 7 -22.09 -29.80 9.30
CA GLN A 7 -21.14 -30.84 9.74
C GLN A 7 -19.69 -30.60 9.30
N LEU A 8 -19.41 -29.56 8.52
CA LEU A 8 -18.06 -29.29 8.02
C LEU A 8 -17.19 -28.59 9.08
N SER A 9 -15.92 -28.97 9.16
CA SER A 9 -14.93 -28.24 9.94
C SER A 9 -14.68 -26.83 9.35
N THR A 10 -13.96 -25.99 10.09
CA THR A 10 -13.58 -24.65 9.59
C THR A 10 -12.72 -24.78 8.32
N GLU A 11 -11.76 -25.69 8.34
CA GLU A 11 -10.83 -25.98 7.25
C GLU A 11 -11.58 -26.52 6.02
N GLU A 12 -12.51 -27.46 6.21
CA GLU A 12 -13.33 -27.98 5.11
C GLU A 12 -14.21 -26.89 4.48
N THR A 13 -14.72 -25.98 5.31
CA THR A 13 -15.52 -24.85 4.82
C THR A 13 -14.66 -23.82 4.08
N GLN A 14 -13.42 -23.60 4.52
CA GLN A 14 -12.44 -22.77 3.82
C GLN A 14 -12.04 -23.38 2.46
N GLU A 15 -11.83 -24.69 2.38
CA GLU A 15 -11.56 -25.36 1.09
C GLU A 15 -12.75 -25.24 0.14
N LEU A 16 -13.97 -25.47 0.64
CA LEU A 16 -15.19 -25.26 -0.13
C LEU A 16 -15.31 -23.80 -0.61
N PHE A 17 -14.98 -22.84 0.25
CA PHE A 17 -14.97 -21.43 -0.11
C PHE A 17 -14.00 -21.17 -1.26
N ILE A 18 -12.78 -21.70 -1.23
CA ILE A 18 -11.78 -21.52 -2.29
C ILE A 18 -12.27 -22.06 -3.63
N VAL A 19 -12.87 -23.26 -3.64
CA VAL A 19 -13.43 -23.85 -4.86
C VAL A 19 -14.55 -22.97 -5.44
N LEU A 20 -15.47 -22.51 -4.58
CA LEU A 20 -16.56 -21.64 -5.00
C LEU A 20 -16.06 -20.24 -5.39
N PHE A 21 -14.98 -19.75 -4.78
CA PHE A 21 -14.36 -18.48 -5.10
C PHE A 21 -13.82 -18.50 -6.54
N SER A 22 -13.14 -19.59 -6.92
CA SER A 22 -12.70 -19.82 -8.30
C SER A 22 -13.88 -19.82 -9.28
N ALA A 23 -14.91 -20.62 -8.99
CA ALA A 23 -16.10 -20.73 -9.84
C ALA A 23 -16.88 -19.40 -9.97
N SER A 24 -16.82 -18.56 -8.93
CA SER A 24 -17.46 -17.24 -8.90
C SER A 24 -16.62 -16.12 -9.54
N ARG A 25 -15.40 -16.42 -10.04
CA ARG A 25 -14.43 -15.44 -10.56
C ARG A 25 -14.04 -14.37 -9.53
N GLY A 26 -13.87 -14.79 -8.28
CA GLY A 26 -13.43 -13.93 -7.19
C GLY A 26 -14.50 -13.00 -6.61
N ASN A 27 -15.78 -13.29 -6.81
CA ASN A 27 -16.86 -12.49 -6.24
C ASN A 27 -17.17 -12.93 -4.80
N ILE A 28 -16.60 -12.22 -3.82
CA ILE A 28 -16.73 -12.53 -2.39
C ILE A 28 -18.18 -12.66 -1.95
N THR A 29 -19.07 -11.75 -2.36
CA THR A 29 -20.49 -11.77 -1.94
C THR A 29 -21.17 -13.05 -2.41
N ARG A 30 -21.02 -13.37 -3.70
CA ARG A 30 -21.59 -14.57 -4.30
C ARG A 30 -21.01 -15.84 -3.69
N THR A 31 -19.70 -15.87 -3.45
CA THR A 31 -19.05 -17.02 -2.79
C THR A 31 -19.59 -17.21 -1.38
N CYS A 32 -19.69 -16.15 -0.57
CA CYS A 32 -20.23 -16.23 0.78
C CYS A 32 -21.65 -16.80 0.81
N GLU A 33 -22.52 -16.35 -0.11
CA GLU A 33 -23.88 -16.87 -0.27
C GLU A 33 -23.90 -18.36 -0.64
N GLN A 34 -23.01 -18.79 -1.54
CA GLN A 34 -22.92 -20.19 -1.98
C GLN A 34 -22.30 -21.11 -0.94
N THR A 35 -21.29 -20.64 -0.20
CA THR A 35 -20.65 -21.37 0.90
C THR A 35 -21.55 -21.41 2.15
N GLY A 36 -22.48 -20.47 2.28
CA GLY A 36 -23.37 -20.37 3.45
C GLY A 36 -22.73 -19.66 4.65
N ILE A 37 -21.75 -18.79 4.42
CA ILE A 37 -21.05 -18.04 5.47
C ILE A 37 -21.34 -16.54 5.38
N SER A 38 -21.11 -15.83 6.48
CA SER A 38 -21.13 -14.36 6.48
C SER A 38 -19.82 -13.80 5.92
N ARG A 39 -19.86 -12.59 5.34
CA ARG A 39 -18.63 -11.86 4.95
C ARG A 39 -17.72 -11.58 6.15
N ALA A 40 -18.27 -11.42 7.35
CA ALA A 40 -17.47 -11.24 8.56
C ALA A 40 -16.62 -12.50 8.86
N THR A 41 -17.19 -13.69 8.66
CA THR A 41 -16.48 -14.97 8.79
C THR A 41 -15.30 -15.04 7.81
N TYR A 42 -15.52 -14.68 6.56
CA TYR A 42 -14.46 -14.58 5.55
C TYR A 42 -13.32 -13.65 5.99
N TYR A 43 -13.62 -12.42 6.42
CA TYR A 43 -12.59 -11.48 6.87
C TYR A 43 -11.86 -11.95 8.13
N ASN A 44 -12.54 -12.67 9.02
CA ASN A 44 -11.90 -13.26 10.19
C ASN A 44 -10.91 -14.36 9.79
N TRP A 45 -11.26 -15.20 8.82
CA TRP A 45 -10.33 -16.18 8.26
C TRP A 45 -9.14 -15.51 7.60
N CYS A 46 -9.34 -14.44 6.83
CA CYS A 46 -8.22 -13.72 6.23
C CYS A 46 -7.23 -13.13 7.25
N LYS A 47 -7.69 -12.82 8.47
CA LYS A 47 -6.83 -12.33 9.55
C LYS A 47 -6.14 -13.44 10.33
N ALA A 48 -6.81 -14.58 10.48
CA ALA A 48 -6.36 -15.69 11.31
C ALA A 48 -5.50 -16.70 10.55
N ASP A 49 -5.71 -16.84 9.23
CA ASP A 49 -5.07 -17.83 8.38
C ASP A 49 -4.43 -17.15 7.15
N GLU A 50 -3.12 -16.96 7.23
CA GLU A 50 -2.31 -16.40 6.15
C GLU A 50 -2.28 -17.32 4.92
N SER A 51 -2.33 -18.64 5.12
CA SER A 51 -2.26 -19.62 4.03
C SER A 51 -3.52 -19.59 3.15
N PHE A 52 -4.69 -19.49 3.79
CA PHE A 52 -5.98 -19.27 3.13
C PHE A 52 -5.95 -17.97 2.31
N THR A 53 -5.44 -16.90 2.91
CA THR A 53 -5.35 -15.58 2.27
C THR A 53 -4.42 -15.60 1.05
N ALA A 54 -3.25 -16.22 1.19
CA ALA A 54 -2.27 -16.33 0.10
C ALA A 54 -2.85 -17.08 -1.11
N ARG A 55 -3.62 -18.15 -0.88
CA ARG A 55 -4.28 -18.90 -1.96
C ARG A 55 -5.31 -18.04 -2.70
N LEU A 56 -6.12 -17.27 -1.98
CA LEU A 56 -7.08 -16.36 -2.61
C LEU A 56 -6.41 -15.23 -3.39
N LEU A 57 -5.28 -14.72 -2.89
CA LEU A 57 -4.49 -13.71 -3.59
C LEU A 57 -3.91 -14.27 -4.89
N HIS A 58 -3.32 -15.47 -4.86
CA HIS A 58 -2.83 -16.15 -6.06
C HIS A 58 -3.92 -16.29 -7.13
N MET A 59 -5.14 -16.69 -6.73
CA MET A 59 -6.28 -16.79 -7.64
C MET A 59 -6.73 -15.42 -8.18
N ALA A 60 -6.53 -14.34 -7.42
CA ALA A 60 -6.83 -12.99 -7.89
C ALA A 60 -5.85 -12.55 -8.98
N GLU A 61 -4.57 -12.90 -8.86
CA GLU A 61 -3.54 -12.69 -9.89
C GLU A 61 -3.83 -13.53 -11.14
N GLU A 62 -4.13 -14.83 -11.01
CA GLU A 62 -4.53 -15.68 -12.14
C GLU A 62 -5.73 -15.11 -12.91
N ARG A 63 -6.67 -14.47 -12.19
CA ARG A 63 -7.83 -13.80 -12.81
C ARG A 63 -7.42 -12.55 -13.58
N LEU A 64 -6.41 -11.81 -13.12
CA LEU A 64 -5.84 -10.69 -13.85
C LEU A 64 -5.14 -11.18 -15.11
N ASP A 65 -4.30 -12.21 -15.02
CA ASP A 65 -3.63 -12.84 -16.18
C ASP A 65 -4.66 -13.25 -17.24
N PHE A 66 -5.76 -13.89 -16.82
CA PHE A 66 -6.85 -14.24 -17.74
C PHE A 66 -7.48 -13.02 -18.41
N ALA A 67 -7.66 -11.91 -17.68
CA ALA A 67 -8.21 -10.69 -18.25
C ALA A 67 -7.23 -10.04 -19.25
N GLU A 68 -5.94 -10.10 -18.98
CA GLU A 68 -4.88 -9.64 -19.88
C GLU A 68 -4.86 -10.45 -21.18
N ASP A 69 -4.95 -11.77 -21.10
CA ASP A 69 -5.07 -12.65 -22.28
C ASP A 69 -6.30 -12.30 -23.13
N LYS A 70 -7.44 -12.01 -22.48
CA LYS A 70 -8.66 -11.58 -23.20
C LYS A 70 -8.53 -10.19 -23.81
N LEU A 71 -7.82 -9.27 -23.15
CA LEU A 71 -7.52 -7.97 -23.71
C LEU A 71 -6.66 -8.10 -24.99
N LEU A 72 -5.62 -8.93 -24.96
CA LEU A 72 -4.76 -9.19 -26.11
C LEU A 72 -5.55 -9.85 -27.26
N THR A 73 -6.40 -10.82 -26.95
CA THR A 73 -7.29 -11.44 -27.94
C THR A 73 -8.22 -10.41 -28.60
N ALA A 74 -8.76 -9.46 -27.83
CA ALA A 74 -9.60 -8.38 -28.37
C ALA A 74 -8.81 -7.42 -29.28
N ILE A 75 -7.55 -7.16 -28.94
CA ILE A 75 -6.63 -6.36 -29.76
C ILE A 75 -6.36 -7.04 -31.11
N ASP A 76 -6.14 -8.36 -31.11
CA ASP A 76 -5.96 -9.15 -32.34
C ASP A 76 -7.19 -9.07 -33.25
N MET A 77 -8.38 -8.95 -32.66
CA MET A 77 -9.66 -8.73 -33.37
C MET A 77 -9.91 -7.27 -33.77
N MET A 78 -8.91 -6.39 -33.66
CA MET A 78 -8.98 -4.97 -33.98
C MET A 78 -10.00 -4.18 -33.14
N ASP A 79 -10.26 -4.59 -31.89
CA ASP A 79 -11.06 -3.78 -30.97
C ASP A 79 -10.30 -2.49 -30.61
N VAL A 80 -10.76 -1.37 -31.17
CA VAL A 80 -10.14 -0.05 -31.01
C VAL A 80 -10.15 0.42 -29.56
N SER A 81 -11.15 0.02 -28.76
CA SER A 81 -11.23 0.38 -27.35
C SER A 81 -10.18 -0.37 -26.53
N ALA A 82 -9.99 -1.67 -26.81
CA ALA A 82 -8.94 -2.49 -26.20
C ALA A 82 -7.53 -1.97 -26.54
N ILE A 83 -7.31 -1.63 -27.81
CA ILE A 83 -6.04 -1.03 -28.29
C ILE A 83 -5.77 0.29 -27.57
N ARG A 84 -6.78 1.19 -27.52
CA ARG A 84 -6.64 2.47 -26.81
C ARG A 84 -6.36 2.26 -25.33
N TYR A 85 -7.09 1.37 -24.67
CA TYR A 85 -6.90 1.07 -23.25
C TYR A 85 -5.46 0.62 -22.96
N LEU A 86 -4.91 -0.31 -23.75
CA LEU A 86 -3.52 -0.77 -23.57
C LEU A 86 -2.51 0.36 -23.76
N LEU A 87 -2.69 1.20 -24.79
CA LEU A 87 -1.80 2.33 -25.06
C LEU A 87 -1.87 3.41 -23.97
N ASP A 88 -3.06 3.72 -23.44
CA ASP A 88 -3.21 4.67 -22.34
C ASP A 88 -2.61 4.12 -21.02
N ALA A 89 -2.62 2.80 -20.83
CA ALA A 89 -2.06 2.14 -19.66
C ALA A 89 -0.53 2.02 -19.71
N GLN A 90 0.02 1.51 -20.82
CA GLN A 90 1.44 1.13 -20.95
C GLN A 90 2.24 2.05 -21.89
N GLY A 91 1.58 2.75 -22.81
CA GLY A 91 2.18 3.64 -23.80
C GLY A 91 2.46 5.06 -23.29
N ARG A 92 2.30 5.35 -21.99
CA ARG A 92 2.50 6.69 -21.43
C ARG A 92 3.88 7.28 -21.70
N SER A 93 4.93 6.46 -21.64
CA SER A 93 6.30 6.87 -22.00
C SER A 93 6.46 7.27 -23.46
N ARG A 94 5.51 6.86 -24.33
CA ARG A 94 5.47 7.18 -25.76
C ARG A 94 4.45 8.28 -26.09
N GLY A 95 3.88 8.94 -25.09
CA GLY A 95 2.93 10.05 -25.26
C GLY A 95 1.46 9.64 -25.39
N TYR A 96 1.11 8.39 -25.11
CA TYR A 96 -0.29 7.96 -24.99
C TYR A 96 -0.85 8.28 -23.59
N GLY A 97 -2.18 8.29 -23.44
CA GLY A 97 -2.85 8.69 -22.20
C GLY A 97 -3.20 10.18 -22.12
N GLN A 98 -3.89 10.54 -21.04
CA GLN A 98 -4.28 11.93 -20.77
C GLN A 98 -3.11 12.71 -20.19
N ALA A 99 -2.78 13.85 -20.81
CA ALA A 99 -1.84 14.79 -20.23
C ALA A 99 -2.47 15.45 -18.99
N SER A 100 -1.99 15.10 -17.80
CA SER A 100 -2.38 15.79 -16.58
C SER A 100 -1.67 17.15 -16.51
N LYS A 101 -2.41 18.22 -16.76
CA LYS A 101 -1.94 19.57 -16.43
C LYS A 101 -2.08 19.74 -14.91
N LEU A 102 -0.98 19.57 -14.19
CA LEU A 102 -0.93 19.82 -12.76
C LEU A 102 -0.62 21.30 -12.53
N GLU A 103 -1.60 22.06 -12.08
CA GLU A 103 -1.38 23.42 -11.58
C GLU A 103 -1.14 23.34 -10.07
N ILE A 104 0.07 23.70 -9.64
CA ILE A 104 0.45 23.72 -8.22
C ILE A 104 0.45 25.18 -7.77
N SER A 105 -0.39 25.51 -6.79
CA SER A 105 -0.49 26.85 -6.21
C SER A 105 -0.60 26.77 -4.69
N GLY A 106 -0.17 27.81 -4.00
CA GLY A 106 -0.33 27.94 -2.55
C GLY A 106 -1.78 28.22 -2.14
N PRO A 107 -2.06 28.25 -0.82
CA PRO A 107 -3.37 28.63 -0.30
C PRO A 107 -3.82 29.98 -0.90
N GLY A 108 -5.01 30.00 -1.52
CA GLY A 108 -5.54 31.22 -2.15
C GLY A 108 -4.96 31.57 -3.53
N GLY A 109 -4.18 30.69 -4.16
CA GLY A 109 -3.56 30.96 -5.46
C GLY A 109 -2.23 31.72 -5.38
N GLU A 110 -1.72 31.93 -4.17
CA GLU A 110 -0.43 32.58 -3.94
C GLU A 110 0.74 31.70 -4.39
N PRO A 111 1.90 32.29 -4.76
CA PRO A 111 3.12 31.53 -4.99
C PRO A 111 3.47 30.65 -3.79
N ILE A 112 3.92 29.43 -4.08
CA ILE A 112 4.36 28.50 -3.04
C ILE A 112 5.63 29.09 -2.39
N ALA A 113 5.50 29.62 -1.18
CA ALA A 113 6.62 30.06 -0.38
C ALA A 113 7.26 28.84 0.30
N GLY A 114 8.32 28.28 -0.31
CA GLY A 114 9.08 27.18 0.28
C GLY A 114 10.37 26.87 -0.50
N THR A 115 11.42 26.48 0.22
CA THR A 115 12.57 25.79 -0.36
C THR A 115 12.15 24.36 -0.70
N VAL A 116 12.11 24.02 -1.98
CA VAL A 116 11.92 22.62 -2.40
C VAL A 116 13.23 21.90 -2.14
N ASP A 117 13.27 21.04 -1.12
CA ASP A 117 14.35 20.06 -0.95
C ASP A 117 14.20 19.00 -2.05
N VAL A 118 14.72 19.33 -3.23
CA VAL A 118 14.85 18.35 -4.32
C VAL A 118 15.89 17.34 -3.84
N LYS A 119 15.44 16.11 -3.53
CA LYS A 119 16.36 14.99 -3.26
C LYS A 119 17.23 14.78 -4.49
N HIS A 120 18.44 15.33 -4.47
CA HIS A 120 19.44 15.11 -5.50
C HIS A 120 19.97 13.69 -5.32
N TYR A 121 19.55 12.77 -6.19
CA TYR A 121 20.10 11.43 -6.22
C TYR A 121 21.47 11.48 -6.88
N PRO A 122 22.49 10.80 -6.33
CA PRO A 122 23.80 10.74 -6.97
C PRO A 122 23.69 10.15 -8.38
N PRO A 123 24.52 10.58 -9.34
CA PRO A 123 24.51 10.03 -10.70
C PRO A 123 24.75 8.52 -10.69
N GLU A 124 24.23 7.83 -11.69
CA GLU A 124 24.44 6.38 -11.84
C GLU A 124 25.95 6.07 -11.92
N PRO A 125 26.49 5.19 -11.06
CA PRO A 125 27.91 4.89 -11.04
C PRO A 125 28.29 4.09 -12.28
N GLN A 126 29.43 4.43 -12.87
CA GLN A 126 29.97 3.76 -14.06
C GLN A 126 30.96 2.65 -13.67
N THR A 127 31.39 2.62 -12.41
CA THR A 127 32.37 1.68 -11.90
C THR A 127 31.98 1.09 -10.54
N MET A 128 32.53 -0.08 -10.22
CA MET A 128 32.33 -0.74 -8.93
C MET A 128 32.85 0.09 -7.75
N LEU A 129 33.93 0.86 -7.95
CA LEU A 129 34.49 1.71 -6.91
C LEU A 129 33.53 2.86 -6.56
N GLU A 130 32.96 3.52 -7.57
CA GLU A 130 31.95 4.57 -7.37
C GLU A 130 30.69 4.01 -6.70
N TRP A 131 30.30 2.76 -7.02
CA TRP A 131 29.20 2.09 -6.35
C TRP A 131 29.47 1.87 -4.85
N GLU A 132 30.65 1.39 -4.49
CA GLU A 132 31.05 1.19 -3.10
C GLU A 132 31.07 2.51 -2.31
N GLU A 133 31.59 3.58 -2.92
CA GLU A 133 31.58 4.93 -2.36
C GLU A 133 30.15 5.46 -2.16
N GLN A 134 29.27 5.32 -3.15
CA GLN A 134 27.88 5.75 -3.05
C GLN A 134 27.09 4.98 -1.98
N VAL A 135 27.32 3.68 -1.86
CA VAL A 135 26.68 2.84 -0.85
C VAL A 135 27.20 3.19 0.56
N ALA A 136 28.51 3.44 0.71
CA ALA A 136 29.10 3.90 1.96
C ALA A 136 28.54 5.27 2.38
N ALA A 137 28.47 6.22 1.45
CA ALA A 137 27.87 7.53 1.68
C ALA A 137 26.39 7.43 2.07
N SER A 138 25.61 6.58 1.39
CA SER A 138 24.20 6.33 1.71
C SER A 138 24.01 5.72 3.10
N ARG A 139 24.93 4.84 3.53
CA ARG A 139 24.92 4.28 4.89
C ARG A 139 25.23 5.34 5.94
N ALA A 140 26.26 6.16 5.72
CA ALA A 140 26.64 7.23 6.62
C ALA A 140 25.51 8.28 6.80
N ILE A 141 24.80 8.62 5.72
CA ILE A 141 23.64 9.52 5.78
C ILE A 141 22.53 8.93 6.66
N ARG A 142 22.17 7.65 6.46
CA ARG A 142 21.13 6.98 7.25
C ARG A 142 21.51 6.89 8.73
N GLU A 143 22.78 6.61 9.03
CA GLU A 143 23.28 6.57 10.40
C GLU A 143 23.21 7.97 11.05
N ALA A 144 23.63 9.02 10.35
CA ALA A 144 23.55 10.40 10.83
C ALA A 144 22.09 10.86 11.06
N GLU A 145 21.16 10.51 10.17
CA GLU A 145 19.73 10.78 10.36
C GLU A 145 19.17 10.04 11.57
N SER A 146 19.54 8.76 11.76
CA SER A 146 19.11 7.98 12.93
C SER A 146 19.61 8.57 14.25
N LEU A 147 20.83 9.14 14.26
CA LEU A 147 21.43 9.72 15.45
C LEU A 147 20.80 11.08 15.77
N ARG A 148 20.53 11.91 14.76
CA ARG A 148 19.76 13.16 14.91
C ARG A 148 18.35 12.92 15.43
N LEU A 149 17.68 11.85 14.99
CA LEU A 149 16.35 11.50 15.47
C LEU A 149 16.39 11.14 16.96
N ARG A 150 17.36 10.32 17.39
CA ARG A 150 17.56 9.96 18.80
C ARG A 150 17.90 11.18 19.68
N GLU A 151 18.71 12.11 19.18
CA GLU A 151 19.02 13.36 19.88
C GLU A 151 17.79 14.26 20.00
N ALA A 152 16.96 14.35 18.97
CA ALA A 152 15.72 15.12 19.00
C ALA A 152 14.69 14.53 19.98
N GLU A 153 14.57 13.19 20.01
CA GLU A 153 13.73 12.47 20.98
C GLU A 153 14.21 12.72 22.43
N GLY A 154 15.51 12.59 22.69
CA GLY A 154 16.07 12.85 24.02
C GLY A 154 15.97 14.32 24.47
N GLN A 155 15.99 15.28 23.53
CA GLN A 155 15.76 16.69 23.85
C GLN A 155 14.28 17.01 24.11
N ALA A 156 13.36 16.30 23.45
CA ALA A 156 11.92 16.42 23.71
C ALA A 156 11.57 15.88 25.11
N GLU A 157 12.17 14.76 25.50
CA GLU A 157 11.94 14.11 26.80
C GLU A 157 12.48 14.96 27.98
N LYS A 158 13.66 15.56 27.83
CA LYS A 158 14.20 16.53 28.82
C LYS A 158 13.35 17.80 28.93
N LYS A 159 12.72 18.24 27.83
CA LYS A 159 11.79 19.39 27.85
C LYS A 159 10.46 19.06 28.54
N SER A 160 9.97 17.83 28.42
CA SER A 160 8.78 17.40 29.17
C SER A 160 9.04 17.31 30.68
N GLU A 161 10.21 16.81 31.09
CA GLU A 161 10.59 16.70 32.51
C GLU A 161 10.78 18.08 33.18
N GLN A 162 11.38 19.06 32.49
CA GLN A 162 11.49 20.42 33.02
C GLN A 162 10.15 21.17 33.08
N SER A 163 9.16 20.77 32.27
CA SER A 163 7.82 21.36 32.30
C SER A 163 6.96 20.79 33.43
N THR A 164 7.22 19.55 33.87
CA THR A 164 6.53 18.94 35.02
C THR A 164 7.04 19.50 36.35
N ASP A 165 8.34 19.78 36.48
CA ASP A 165 8.91 20.36 37.70
C ASP A 165 8.49 21.82 37.95
N LYS A 166 8.20 22.59 36.89
CA LYS A 166 7.68 23.97 37.02
C LYS A 166 6.21 24.06 37.41
N ALA A 167 5.43 22.99 37.20
CA ALA A 167 4.02 22.96 37.58
C ALA A 167 3.83 22.75 39.10
N ASP A 168 4.79 22.11 39.77
CA ASP A 168 4.71 21.79 41.21
C ASP A 168 5.13 22.97 42.12
N GLN A 169 5.91 23.93 41.61
CA GLN A 169 6.34 25.12 42.35
C GLN A 169 5.37 26.33 42.25
N GLY A 170 4.33 26.25 41.42
CA GLY A 170 3.36 27.34 41.19
C GLY A 170 2.13 27.35 42.11
N SER A 171 1.99 26.39 43.03
CA SER A 171 0.77 26.20 43.83
C SER A 171 0.82 26.79 45.25
N SER A 172 1.87 27.54 45.62
CA SER A 172 2.07 28.03 47.00
C SER A 172 2.02 29.56 47.19
N GLU A 173 1.59 30.35 46.21
CA GLU A 173 1.40 31.80 46.39
C GLU A 173 0.04 32.27 45.84
N SER A 174 -1.02 32.13 46.63
CA SER A 174 -2.24 32.98 46.59
C SER A 174 -3.17 32.65 47.76
N VAL A 175 -2.74 32.93 48.99
CA VAL A 175 -3.65 33.16 50.13
C VAL A 175 -3.14 34.36 50.90
N ASN A 176 -3.63 35.55 50.53
CA ASN A 176 -3.92 36.65 51.44
C ASN A 176 -4.75 37.72 50.74
#